data_AF-A0A818UFN9-F1
#
_entry.id   AF-A0A818UFN9-F1
#
_cell.length_a   1.000
_cell.length_b   1.000
_cell.length_c   1.000
_cell.angle_alpha   90.00
_cell.angle_beta   90.00
_cell.angle_gamma   90.00
#
_symmetry.space_group_name_H-M   'P 1'
#
loop_
_entity.id
_entity.type
_entity.pdbx_description
1 polymer ?
#
loop_
_entity_poly.entity_id
_entity_poly.type
_entity_poly.pdbx_seq_one_letter_code
_entity_poly.pdbx_strand_id
1 'polypeptide(L)'
;MSSCLENRSQKADKSFIADDITEERIQEHFDDIFEELFIELEKKYGEIEEMNICDNLSEHLAGNYYVKFRFEEDAEKAVADLNNGWFDGHAIYTELSPVTDFHEACCRQYQVGDCPHGGFCNFMHLKPISKHLRKRLYQRRQKKSRCVSRSPSGDGRSRSRSHDHDRRR
;
A
#
# COMPACT_ATOMS: atom_id res chain seq x y z
N MET A 1 3.58 5.73 13.26
CA MET A 1 4.20 4.39 13.41
C MET A 1 3.54 3.38 12.46
N SER A 2 4.27 2.39 11.97
CA SER A 2 3.71 1.31 11.13
C SER A 2 3.53 0.05 11.97
N SER A 3 2.46 -0.74 11.78
CA SER A 3 2.31 -2.06 12.40
C SER A 3 2.80 -3.15 11.43
N CYS A 4 3.67 -4.03 11.93
CA CYS A 4 4.08 -5.27 11.28
C CYS A 4 3.07 -6.37 11.63
N LEU A 5 2.57 -7.06 10.61
CA LEU A 5 1.95 -8.37 10.76
C LEU A 5 3.03 -9.38 10.31
N GLU A 6 3.57 -10.14 11.26
CA GLU A 6 4.50 -11.23 10.98
C GLU A 6 3.69 -12.53 10.86
N ASN A 7 3.60 -13.10 9.66
CA ASN A 7 3.02 -14.43 9.49
C ASN A 7 4.14 -15.46 9.64
N ARG A 8 4.31 -15.97 10.86
CA ARG A 8 5.26 -17.06 11.13
C ARG A 8 4.63 -18.42 10.77
N SER A 9 4.33 -18.62 9.48
CA SER A 9 3.99 -19.94 8.94
C SER A 9 4.92 -20.27 7.77
N GLN A 10 5.92 -21.10 8.03
CA GLN A 10 6.69 -21.76 6.99
C GLN A 10 6.56 -23.27 7.16
N LYS A 11 5.75 -23.87 6.28
CA LYS A 11 6.17 -24.84 5.25
C LYS A 11 4.89 -25.46 4.67
N ALA A 12 4.36 -24.86 3.61
CA ALA A 12 3.46 -25.58 2.72
C ALA A 12 4.33 -26.52 1.88
N ASP A 13 4.09 -27.81 2.02
CA ASP A 13 4.68 -28.86 1.21
C ASP A 13 4.52 -28.52 -0.27
N LYS A 14 5.65 -28.45 -0.98
CA LYS A 14 5.78 -28.00 -2.37
C LYS A 14 5.24 -29.01 -3.40
N SER A 15 4.28 -29.83 -3.03
CA SER A 15 3.68 -30.85 -3.88
C SER A 15 2.17 -30.69 -3.85
N PHE A 16 1.57 -30.53 -5.03
CA PHE A 16 0.15 -30.31 -5.32
C PHE A 16 -0.31 -28.85 -5.16
N ILE A 17 -0.11 -27.99 -6.18
CA ILE A 17 -1.17 -27.20 -6.85
C ILE A 17 -0.62 -26.67 -8.21
N ALA A 18 -1.19 -27.22 -9.29
CA ALA A 18 -1.49 -26.64 -10.61
C ALA A 18 -0.38 -26.00 -11.50
N ASP A 19 0.01 -26.74 -12.54
CA ASP A 19 0.69 -26.26 -13.77
C ASP A 19 -0.17 -25.30 -14.65
N ASP A 20 -1.30 -24.75 -14.17
CA ASP A 20 -2.25 -23.94 -14.95
C ASP A 20 -2.76 -22.68 -14.22
N ILE A 21 -1.96 -22.11 -13.31
CA ILE A 21 -2.24 -20.78 -12.75
C ILE A 21 -1.38 -19.76 -13.49
N THR A 22 -1.99 -19.01 -14.40
CA THR A 22 -1.31 -17.91 -15.11
C THR A 22 -0.88 -16.83 -14.14
N GLU A 23 0.22 -16.13 -14.44
CA GLU A 23 0.70 -14.99 -13.64
C GLU A 23 -0.40 -13.92 -13.45
N GLU A 24 -1.29 -13.78 -14.44
CA GLU A 24 -2.46 -12.91 -14.39
C GLU A 24 -3.42 -13.31 -13.27
N ARG A 25 -3.75 -14.60 -13.12
CA ARG A 25 -4.61 -15.09 -12.04
C ARG A 25 -3.96 -14.95 -10.68
N ILE A 26 -2.65 -15.19 -10.58
CA ILE A 26 -1.89 -14.97 -9.34
C ILE A 26 -1.98 -13.49 -8.93
N GLN A 27 -1.83 -12.58 -9.88
CA GLN A 27 -1.92 -11.15 -9.63
C GLN A 27 -3.34 -10.72 -9.24
N GLU A 28 -4.38 -11.25 -9.88
CA GLU A 28 -5.78 -10.98 -9.52
C GLU A 28 -6.08 -11.43 -8.09
N HIS A 29 -5.70 -12.68 -7.73
CA HIS A 29 -5.87 -13.17 -6.37
C HIS A 29 -5.10 -12.35 -5.34
N PHE A 30 -3.87 -11.92 -5.67
CA PHE A 30 -3.10 -11.04 -4.80
C PHE A 30 -3.78 -9.69 -4.59
N ASP A 31 -4.29 -9.09 -5.67
CA ASP A 31 -5.00 -7.82 -5.62
C ASP A 31 -6.30 -7.92 -4.78
N ASP A 32 -7.05 -9.02 -4.91
CA ASP A 32 -8.28 -9.25 -4.15
C ASP A 32 -7.98 -9.37 -2.65
N ILE A 33 -6.97 -10.15 -2.26
CA ILE A 33 -6.54 -10.30 -0.86
C ILE A 33 -6.05 -8.96 -0.31
N PHE A 34 -5.27 -8.21 -1.10
CA PHE A 34 -4.79 -6.90 -0.71
C PHE A 34 -5.95 -5.91 -0.49
N GLU A 35 -6.95 -5.93 -1.37
CA GLU A 35 -8.13 -5.07 -1.24
C GLU A 35 -8.95 -5.41 0.00
N GLU A 36 -9.22 -6.69 0.25
CA GLU A 36 -10.00 -7.16 1.39
C GLU A 36 -9.34 -6.77 2.71
N LEU A 37 -8.04 -7.04 2.86
CA LEU A 37 -7.27 -6.66 4.04
C LEU A 37 -7.26 -5.14 4.24
N PHE A 38 -7.04 -4.38 3.17
CA PHE A 38 -7.00 -2.92 3.25
C PHE A 38 -8.34 -2.35 3.77
N ILE A 39 -9.46 -2.82 3.21
CA ILE A 39 -10.80 -2.34 3.58
C ILE A 39 -11.16 -2.76 5.01
N GLU A 40 -10.85 -3.99 5.39
CA GLU A 40 -11.15 -4.51 6.73
C GLU A 40 -10.39 -3.71 7.81
N LEU A 41 -9.08 -3.55 7.63
CA LEU A 41 -8.23 -2.80 8.55
C LEU A 41 -8.63 -1.32 8.63
N GLU A 42 -8.94 -0.69 7.48
CA GLU A 42 -9.36 0.71 7.45
C GLU A 42 -10.70 0.91 8.18
N LYS A 43 -11.63 -0.03 8.03
CA LYS A 43 -12.95 0.03 8.65
C LYS A 43 -12.90 -0.23 10.15
N LYS A 44 -12.03 -1.13 10.61
CA LYS A 44 -11.99 -1.59 12.00
C LYS A 44 -11.13 -0.72 12.90
N TYR A 45 -9.96 -0.28 12.41
CA TYR A 45 -8.98 0.40 13.24
C TYR A 45 -8.85 1.88 12.93
N GLY A 46 -8.68 2.26 11.67
CA GLY A 46 -8.51 3.65 11.30
C GLY A 46 -7.92 3.89 9.92
N GLU A 47 -7.70 5.16 9.58
CA GLU A 47 -7.23 5.55 8.26
C GLU A 47 -5.80 5.03 7.98
N ILE A 48 -5.63 4.19 6.95
CA ILE A 48 -4.33 3.62 6.53
C ILE A 48 -3.62 4.55 5.55
N GLU A 49 -2.46 5.13 5.86
CA GLU A 49 -1.68 5.92 4.91
C GLU A 49 -1.06 5.08 3.80
N GLU A 50 -0.49 3.93 4.15
CA GLU A 50 0.21 3.06 3.23
C GLU A 50 0.18 1.61 3.71
N MET A 51 0.01 0.66 2.80
CA MET A 51 0.04 -0.77 3.08
C MET A 51 0.90 -1.48 2.04
N ASN A 52 1.77 -2.39 2.49
CA ASN A 52 2.78 -3.04 1.67
C ASN A 52 2.96 -4.51 2.09
N ILE A 53 3.20 -5.39 1.11
CA ILE A 53 3.47 -6.83 1.35
C ILE A 53 4.86 -7.17 0.83
N CYS A 54 5.65 -7.88 1.64
CA CYS A 54 7.01 -8.28 1.30
C CYS A 54 7.04 -9.64 0.56
N ASP A 55 7.70 -9.63 -0.60
CA ASP A 55 8.05 -10.78 -1.46
C ASP A 55 9.53 -11.16 -1.26
N ASN A 56 10.07 -10.93 -0.06
CA ASN A 56 11.44 -11.31 0.27
C ASN A 56 11.59 -12.84 0.33
N LEU A 57 12.76 -13.33 -0.06
CA LEU A 57 13.13 -14.74 0.12
C LEU A 57 13.80 -15.00 1.49
N SER A 58 14.23 -13.95 2.18
CA SER A 58 14.84 -14.03 3.51
C SER A 58 13.78 -14.35 4.56
N GLU A 59 14.04 -15.31 5.44
CA GLU A 59 13.10 -15.73 6.50
C GLU A 59 12.58 -14.57 7.36
N HIS A 60 13.41 -13.55 7.63
CA HIS A 60 13.05 -12.41 8.48
C HIS A 60 12.11 -11.39 7.83
N LEU A 61 11.91 -11.43 6.50
CA LEU A 61 11.07 -10.48 5.75
C LEU A 61 10.04 -11.17 4.85
N ALA A 62 10.18 -12.47 4.63
CA ALA A 62 9.33 -13.24 3.74
C ALA A 62 7.89 -13.28 4.26
N GLY A 63 6.94 -12.76 3.47
CA GLY A 63 5.51 -12.82 3.81
C GLY A 63 5.08 -11.82 4.89
N ASN A 64 5.91 -10.83 5.24
CA ASN A 64 5.54 -9.79 6.20
C ASN A 64 4.63 -8.74 5.54
N TYR A 65 3.58 -8.35 6.27
CA TYR A 65 2.67 -7.28 5.86
C TYR A 65 2.92 -6.06 6.73
N TYR A 66 3.04 -4.91 6.09
CA TYR A 66 3.27 -3.64 6.77
C TYR A 66 2.10 -2.72 6.51
N VAL A 67 1.54 -2.18 7.59
CA VAL A 67 0.41 -1.25 7.54
C VAL A 67 0.80 0.00 8.30
N LYS A 68 0.79 1.15 7.63
CA LYS A 68 1.03 2.44 8.25
C LYS A 68 -0.29 3.16 8.42
N PHE A 69 -0.71 3.34 9.66
CA PHE A 69 -1.87 4.14 10.00
C PHE A 69 -1.51 5.62 10.08
N ARG A 70 -2.52 6.47 9.89
CA ARG A 70 -2.40 7.92 10.04
C ARG A 70 -2.17 8.34 11.49
N PHE A 71 -2.79 7.61 12.42
CA PHE A 71 -2.66 7.84 13.86
C PHE A 71 -2.01 6.65 14.53
N GLU A 72 -1.16 6.92 15.53
CA GLU A 72 -0.43 5.88 16.25
C GLU A 72 -1.34 5.07 17.17
N GLU A 73 -2.35 5.72 17.76
CA GLU A 73 -3.37 5.05 18.58
C GLU A 73 -4.12 3.95 17.81
N ASP A 74 -4.33 4.12 16.50
CA ASP A 74 -5.02 3.14 15.67
C ASP A 74 -4.12 1.92 15.40
N ALA A 75 -2.80 2.13 15.27
CA ALA A 75 -1.83 1.06 15.15
C ALA A 75 -1.75 0.22 16.44
N GLU A 76 -1.77 0.86 17.61
CA GLU A 76 -1.78 0.16 18.90
C GLU A 76 -3.04 -0.69 19.07
N LYS A 77 -4.21 -0.15 18.73
CA LYS A 77 -5.48 -0.90 18.75
C LYS A 77 -5.46 -2.08 17.79
N ALA A 78 -4.92 -1.88 16.58
CA ALA A 78 -4.79 -2.95 15.59
C ALA A 78 -3.94 -4.10 16.11
N VAL A 79 -2.78 -3.80 16.70
CA VAL A 79 -1.88 -4.82 17.27
C VAL A 79 -2.53 -5.56 18.44
N ALA A 80 -3.22 -4.83 19.33
CA ALA A 80 -3.89 -5.45 20.48
C ALA A 80 -5.00 -6.43 20.07
N ASP A 81 -5.77 -6.10 19.03
CA ASP A 81 -6.89 -6.93 18.59
C ASP A 81 -6.44 -8.08 17.67
N LEU A 82 -5.53 -7.81 16.73
CA LEU A 82 -5.06 -8.82 15.76
C LEU A 82 -4.20 -9.91 16.40
N ASN A 83 -3.46 -9.61 17.47
CA ASN A 83 -2.71 -10.63 18.23
C ASN A 83 -3.61 -11.69 18.89
N ASN A 84 -4.91 -11.42 19.03
CA ASN A 84 -5.90 -12.39 19.52
C ASN A 84 -6.66 -13.08 18.38
N GLY A 85 -6.34 -12.73 17.13
CA GLY A 85 -6.99 -13.22 15.92
C GLY A 85 -6.38 -14.51 15.37
N TRP A 86 -7.20 -15.24 14.62
CA TRP A 86 -6.80 -16.43 13.89
C TRP A 86 -7.09 -16.21 12.40
N PHE A 87 -6.13 -16.55 11.55
CA PHE A 87 -6.28 -16.52 10.10
C PHE A 87 -5.93 -17.90 9.53
N ASP A 88 -6.87 -18.52 8.83
CA ASP A 88 -6.70 -19.84 8.21
C ASP A 88 -6.13 -20.91 9.16
N GLY A 89 -6.63 -20.94 10.40
CA GLY A 89 -6.18 -21.88 11.44
C GLY A 89 -4.83 -21.55 12.09
N HIS A 90 -4.20 -20.43 11.73
CA HIS A 90 -2.95 -19.95 12.30
C HIS A 90 -3.17 -18.71 13.16
N ALA A 91 -2.42 -18.60 14.26
CA ALA A 91 -2.42 -17.38 15.08
C ALA A 91 -1.73 -16.25 14.31
N ILE A 92 -2.36 -15.07 14.29
CA ILE A 92 -1.79 -13.89 13.66
C ILE A 92 -0.80 -13.26 14.66
N TYR A 93 0.43 -12.99 14.23
CA TYR A 93 1.40 -12.26 15.04
C TYR A 93 1.55 -10.84 14.54
N THR A 94 1.45 -9.87 15.44
CA THR A 94 1.45 -8.45 15.12
C THR A 94 2.25 -7.66 16.13
N GLU A 95 3.07 -6.74 15.63
CA GLU A 95 3.92 -5.88 16.45
C GLU A 95 4.02 -4.48 15.86
N LEU A 96 4.43 -3.51 16.67
CA LEU A 96 4.70 -2.17 16.19
C LEU A 96 6.09 -2.13 15.55
N SER A 97 6.15 -1.64 14.32
CA SER A 97 7.37 -1.45 13.57
C SER A 97 7.97 -0.06 13.80
N PRO A 98 9.29 0.04 14.00
CA PRO A 98 9.99 1.32 14.00
C PRO A 98 10.08 1.95 12.59
N VAL A 99 9.67 1.23 11.54
CA VAL A 99 9.71 1.71 10.15
C VAL A 99 8.71 2.85 9.97
N THR A 100 9.23 4.06 9.77
CA THR A 100 8.46 5.29 9.55
C THR A 100 8.36 5.66 8.08
N ASP A 101 9.39 5.38 7.30
CA ASP A 101 9.46 5.62 5.85
C ASP A 101 9.76 4.31 5.10
N PHE A 102 8.79 3.86 4.30
CA PHE A 102 8.96 2.69 3.44
C PHE A 102 9.93 2.94 2.29
N HIS A 103 10.06 4.17 1.81
CA HIS A 103 10.94 4.48 0.70
C HIS A 103 12.41 4.19 1.03
N GLU A 104 12.82 4.47 2.27
CA GLU A 104 14.18 4.18 2.75
C GLU A 104 14.37 2.70 3.09
N ALA A 105 13.32 2.01 3.55
CA ALA A 105 13.37 0.59 3.89
C ALA A 105 13.31 -0.34 2.66
N CYS A 106 12.82 0.15 1.51
CA CYS A 106 12.68 -0.63 0.28
C CYS A 106 13.99 -0.85 -0.46
N CYS A 107 14.15 -2.06 -1.03
CA CYS A 107 15.29 -2.36 -1.91
C CYS A 107 15.09 -1.69 -3.27
N ARG A 108 15.90 -0.66 -3.56
CA ARG A 108 15.86 0.05 -4.85
C ARG A 108 16.23 -0.84 -6.03
N GLN A 109 17.14 -1.80 -5.84
CA GLN A 109 17.56 -2.73 -6.89
C GLN A 109 16.41 -3.67 -7.30
N TYR A 110 15.66 -4.17 -6.31
CA TYR A 110 14.48 -4.99 -6.56
C TYR A 110 13.39 -4.24 -7.33
N GLN A 111 13.20 -2.94 -7.07
CA GLN A 111 12.24 -2.11 -7.83
C GLN A 111 12.58 -2.01 -9.32
N VAL A 112 13.87 -2.14 -9.69
CA VAL A 112 14.34 -2.09 -11.07
C VAL A 112 14.24 -3.47 -11.76
N GLY A 113 14.09 -4.54 -10.98
CA GLY A 113 13.73 -5.87 -11.47
C GLY A 113 14.66 -6.99 -11.04
N ASP A 114 15.83 -6.69 -10.49
CA ASP A 114 16.72 -7.75 -9.99
C ASP A 114 17.54 -7.26 -8.79
N CYS A 115 17.44 -7.99 -7.69
CA CYS A 115 18.26 -7.75 -6.50
C CYS A 115 19.33 -8.84 -6.41
N PRO A 116 20.62 -8.49 -6.55
CA PRO A 116 21.71 -9.47 -6.55
C PRO A 116 21.88 -10.17 -5.20
N HIS A 117 21.29 -9.63 -4.14
CA HIS A 117 21.34 -10.20 -2.79
C HIS A 117 20.30 -11.29 -2.57
N GLY A 118 19.24 -11.39 -3.39
CA GLY A 118 18.21 -12.43 -3.29
C GLY A 118 17.73 -12.65 -1.85
N GLY A 119 17.91 -13.86 -1.33
CA GLY A 119 17.53 -14.26 0.04
C GLY A 119 18.39 -13.70 1.18
N PHE A 120 19.46 -12.95 0.87
CA PHE A 120 20.30 -12.27 1.85
C PHE A 120 20.06 -10.75 1.86
N CYS A 121 19.04 -10.26 1.15
CA CYS A 121 18.71 -8.85 1.15
C CYS A 121 18.01 -8.46 2.45
N ASN A 122 18.55 -7.45 3.14
CA ASN A 122 17.97 -6.89 4.36
C ASN A 122 16.96 -5.77 4.11
N PHE A 123 16.74 -5.40 2.85
CA PHE A 123 15.78 -4.38 2.46
C PHE A 123 14.48 -5.02 1.99
N MET A 124 13.36 -4.32 2.16
CA MET A 124 12.03 -4.80 1.81
C MET A 124 11.89 -4.93 0.28
N HIS A 125 11.56 -6.13 -0.18
CA HIS A 125 11.18 -6.43 -1.55
C HIS A 125 9.66 -6.37 -1.62
N LEU A 126 9.10 -5.28 -2.11
CA LEU A 126 7.64 -5.13 -2.10
C LEU A 126 7.01 -5.78 -3.33
N LYS A 127 5.95 -6.55 -3.12
CA LYS A 127 5.11 -7.04 -4.21
C LYS A 127 4.29 -5.86 -4.75
N PRO A 128 4.42 -5.50 -6.05
CA PRO A 128 3.65 -4.41 -6.61
C PRO A 128 2.17 -4.81 -6.76
N ILE A 129 1.27 -3.98 -6.25
CA ILE A 129 -0.17 -4.05 -6.55
C ILE A 129 -0.46 -3.59 -7.98
N SER A 130 -1.55 -4.05 -8.58
CA SER A 130 -1.92 -3.54 -9.91
C SER A 130 -2.14 -2.03 -9.90
N LYS A 131 -1.83 -1.40 -11.04
CA LYS A 131 -2.06 0.04 -11.23
C LYS A 131 -3.53 0.42 -11.07
N HIS A 132 -4.45 -0.50 -11.37
CA HIS A 132 -5.89 -0.28 -11.22
C HIS A 132 -6.29 -0.25 -9.74
N LEU A 133 -5.84 -1.25 -8.97
CA LEU A 133 -6.11 -1.32 -7.54
C LEU A 133 -5.52 -0.12 -6.78
N ARG A 134 -4.27 0.25 -7.08
CA ARG A 134 -3.62 1.44 -6.49
C ARG A 134 -4.44 2.71 -6.71
N LYS A 135 -5.02 2.89 -7.91
CA LYS A 135 -5.89 4.03 -8.20
C LYS A 135 -7.19 3.94 -7.40
N ARG A 136 -7.83 2.78 -7.32
CA ARG A 136 -9.09 2.62 -6.58
C ARG A 136 -8.95 2.92 -5.08
N LEU A 137 -7.92 2.38 -4.44
CA LEU A 137 -7.69 2.54 -3.00
C LEU A 137 -7.22 3.97 -2.67
N TYR A 138 -6.19 4.46 -3.34
CA TYR A 138 -5.54 5.72 -2.95
C TYR A 138 -6.09 6.98 -3.68
N GLN A 139 -6.72 6.89 -4.87
CA GLN A 139 -7.29 8.08 -5.53
C GLN A 139 -8.69 8.46 -5.03
N ARG A 140 -9.42 7.55 -4.36
CA ARG A 140 -10.62 7.93 -3.58
C ARG A 140 -10.27 9.02 -2.55
N ARG A 141 -9.07 8.99 -1.99
CA ARG A 141 -8.58 9.97 -1.02
C ARG A 141 -8.14 11.30 -1.63
N GLN A 142 -7.47 11.32 -2.78
CA GLN A 142 -7.08 12.58 -3.43
C GLN A 142 -8.26 13.47 -3.84
N LYS A 143 -9.45 12.90 -4.11
CA LYS A 143 -10.65 13.71 -4.41
C LYS A 143 -11.25 14.36 -3.15
N LYS A 144 -11.07 13.77 -1.97
CA LYS A 144 -11.61 14.29 -0.69
C LYS A 144 -10.72 15.38 -0.08
N SER A 145 -9.42 15.42 -0.41
CA SER A 145 -8.51 16.48 0.05
C SER A 145 -8.51 17.72 -0.84
N ARG A 146 -8.92 17.61 -2.11
CA ARG A 146 -8.98 18.76 -3.05
C ARG A 146 -10.19 19.68 -2.88
N CYS A 147 -11.18 19.31 -2.07
CA CYS A 147 -12.37 20.14 -1.85
C CYS A 147 -12.29 21.08 -0.63
N VAL A 148 -11.21 21.05 0.17
CA VAL A 148 -11.07 21.89 1.37
C VAL A 148 -10.35 23.23 1.10
N SER A 149 -9.91 23.51 -0.13
CA SER A 149 -9.32 24.81 -0.47
C SER A 149 -9.69 25.27 -1.88
N ARG A 150 -10.96 25.57 -2.10
CA ARG A 150 -11.40 26.47 -3.17
C ARG A 150 -12.73 27.09 -2.80
N SER A 151 -12.68 28.09 -1.92
CA SER A 151 -13.73 29.10 -1.84
C SER A 151 -13.92 29.67 -3.25
N PRO A 152 -15.12 29.58 -3.87
CA PRO A 152 -15.41 30.31 -5.09
C PRO A 152 -15.65 31.77 -4.67
N SER A 153 -14.57 32.56 -4.57
CA SER A 153 -14.72 34.00 -4.57
C SER A 153 -15.18 34.40 -5.96
N GLY A 154 -16.49 34.65 -6.08
CA GLY A 154 -17.06 35.29 -7.24
C GLY A 154 -16.45 36.67 -7.44
N ASP A 155 -15.92 36.91 -8.64
CA ASP A 155 -15.91 38.24 -9.24
C ASP A 155 -15.93 38.05 -10.75
N GLY A 156 -17.11 38.33 -11.33
CA GLY A 156 -17.28 38.47 -12.75
C GLY A 156 -16.64 39.76 -13.23
N ARG A 157 -15.56 39.65 -14.01
CA ARG A 157 -15.13 40.73 -14.90
C ARG A 157 -14.90 40.21 -16.31
N SER A 158 -15.97 40.28 -17.09
CA SER A 158 -15.94 40.42 -18.53
C SER A 158 -14.93 41.51 -18.92
N ARG A 159 -13.87 41.13 -19.62
CA ARG A 159 -13.01 42.06 -20.36
C ARG A 159 -12.95 41.63 -21.81
N SER A 160 -13.86 42.21 -22.56
CA SER A 160 -13.90 42.29 -24.02
C SER A 160 -12.51 42.66 -24.54
N ARG A 161 -11.91 41.79 -25.36
CA ARG A 161 -10.75 42.15 -26.17
C ARG A 161 -11.26 42.57 -27.55
N SER A 162 -11.60 43.84 -27.66
CA SER A 162 -11.86 44.48 -28.94
C SER A 162 -10.56 44.57 -29.74
N HIS A 163 -10.66 44.19 -31.00
CA HIS A 163 -9.75 44.60 -32.07
C HIS A 163 -9.64 46.14 -32.07
N ASP A 164 -8.42 46.67 -32.20
CA ASP A 164 -8.23 47.89 -32.99
C ASP A 164 -6.81 48.01 -33.54
N HIS A 165 -6.77 48.73 -34.65
CA HIS A 165 -5.75 48.78 -35.68
C HIS A 165 -4.73 49.91 -35.38
N ASP A 166 -3.58 49.84 -36.05
CA ASP A 166 -2.88 50.99 -36.66
C ASP A 166 -1.65 51.67 -35.96
N ARG A 167 -0.63 51.88 -36.82
CA ARG A 167 0.42 52.92 -36.89
C ARG A 167 1.77 52.83 -36.15
N ARG A 168 2.79 52.65 -37.01
CA ARG A 168 4.00 53.48 -37.20
C ARG A 168 5.06 53.51 -36.09
N ARG A 169 6.23 52.92 -36.38
CA ARG A 169 7.47 53.66 -36.68
C ARG A 169 8.53 52.74 -37.27
#